data_AF-A0A2S8ZM11-F1
#
_entry.id   AF-A0A2S8ZM11-F1
#
_cell.length_a   1.000
_cell.length_b   1.000
_cell.length_c   1.000
_cell.angle_alpha   90.00
_cell.angle_beta   90.00
_cell.angle_gamma   90.00
#
_symmetry.space_group_name_H-M   'P 1'
#
loop_
_entity.id
_entity.type
_entity.pdbx_description
1 polymer ?
#
loop_
_entity_poly.entity_id
_entity_poly.type
_entity_poly.pdbx_seq_one_letter_code
_entity_poly.pdbx_strand_id
1 'polypeptide(L)'
;MSDRASPVPIATAAELWSRLVEAGVLLPRSYDEEIVTLLKSQLPGNGSLTSRMEVAGWTARDLLRAMSPLVDSFAVLMRDLLSLYSNIAATQATNNNLTVAFEFDEGDVFDQSLAQFRGAVAALDQAQAARGSFVLSPLRWNYPAANTRSPDYVDPRTLRDDDEGEWRFTLPAPPDAVDPAVTRGVSLVYAVLTAACNTMLDYGGTMHAVRNNASLWGSPTDEFAEHRALFFDFTDYHPEATIVQLRADVEYLESRGPDEVQRWLRGIEYWSASFWGSDVRDDAESALESVLSLPMWGKRHELYSAWVVCVIAKAFKERRLQFEVVHGRLSFPFRSTKIASFDDELGPVELWAEIRSDASGQLSHGRKRGVQPDYRFLRPGQQRFDTAMAIEVKQYRRPAAARHGDTARDYARALPHARVTIVAHGPIGSTAIGRVDEPDRPRVEFRENVRSLTSVESEALVSELQQAFPPVPAHVVAIELSQSSVETVEILIGTQRLELGGMTIPHGGTPLPAVGLSTEGEVVLKIVCHPERQHTVDQASLCVALTFGDGEKRRFEVLQPNSTKVWHVGTLRAAYFLMSAETVESD
;
A
#
# COMPACT_ATOMS: atom_id res chain seq x y z
N MET A 1 44.46 -13.00 -11.41
CA MET A 1 43.75 -11.90 -10.74
C MET A 1 44.26 -10.63 -11.39
N SER A 2 43.48 -10.07 -12.32
CA SER A 2 43.83 -8.79 -12.95
C SER A 2 43.57 -7.69 -11.93
N ASP A 3 44.55 -6.82 -11.68
CA ASP A 3 44.36 -5.59 -10.92
C ASP A 3 43.20 -4.80 -11.55
N ARG A 4 42.02 -4.87 -10.94
CA ARG A 4 40.97 -3.89 -11.22
C ARG A 4 41.43 -2.62 -10.54
N ALA A 5 41.95 -1.70 -11.33
CA ALA A 5 42.23 -0.34 -10.86
C ALA A 5 41.03 0.16 -10.05
N SER A 6 41.28 0.69 -8.85
CA SER A 6 40.23 1.25 -8.01
C SER A 6 39.42 2.24 -8.84
N PRO A 7 38.07 2.11 -8.88
CA PRO A 7 37.25 2.98 -9.69
C PRO A 7 37.50 4.44 -9.31
N VAL A 8 37.66 5.29 -10.32
CA VAL A 8 37.76 6.73 -10.13
C VAL A 8 36.46 7.19 -9.44
N PRO A 9 36.51 7.90 -8.31
CA PRO A 9 35.32 8.35 -7.61
C PRO A 9 34.49 9.24 -8.55
N ILE A 10 33.20 8.96 -8.67
CA ILE A 10 32.32 9.80 -9.49
C ILE A 10 31.98 11.06 -8.70
N ALA A 11 32.30 12.21 -9.27
CA ALA A 11 32.11 13.49 -8.59
C ALA A 11 30.71 14.07 -8.85
N THR A 12 30.09 13.77 -9.99
CA THR A 12 28.87 14.46 -10.45
C THR A 12 27.71 13.51 -10.78
N ALA A 13 26.48 14.03 -10.70
CA ALA A 13 25.27 13.31 -11.13
C ALA A 13 25.28 12.96 -12.61
N ALA A 14 25.83 13.83 -13.47
CA ALA A 14 25.86 13.62 -14.91
C ALA A 14 26.80 12.47 -15.31
N GLU A 15 27.95 12.37 -14.67
CA GLU A 15 28.87 11.23 -14.81
C GLU A 15 28.22 9.94 -14.33
N LEU A 16 27.57 9.95 -13.15
CA LEU A 16 26.86 8.78 -12.61
C LEU A 16 25.74 8.33 -13.56
N TRP A 17 24.92 9.27 -14.03
CA TRP A 17 23.85 8.99 -14.99
C TRP A 17 24.40 8.37 -16.27
N SER A 18 25.47 8.94 -16.84
CA SER A 18 26.08 8.44 -18.07
C SER A 18 26.63 7.04 -17.88
N ARG A 19 27.32 6.76 -16.75
CA ARG A 19 27.80 5.42 -16.39
C ARG A 19 26.66 4.40 -16.33
N LEU A 20 25.56 4.75 -15.67
CA LEU A 20 24.40 3.86 -15.54
C LEU A 20 23.73 3.56 -16.89
N VAL A 21 23.67 4.55 -17.79
CA VAL A 21 23.15 4.35 -19.15
C VAL A 21 24.10 3.50 -19.99
N GLU A 22 25.41 3.76 -19.93
CA GLU A 22 26.44 2.98 -20.65
C GLU A 22 26.51 1.52 -20.18
N ALA A 23 26.30 1.28 -18.88
CA ALA A 23 26.21 -0.05 -18.31
C ALA A 23 24.90 -0.78 -18.65
N GLY A 24 23.95 -0.12 -19.31
CA GLY A 24 22.62 -0.66 -19.61
C GLY A 24 21.72 -0.82 -18.38
N VAL A 25 22.11 -0.25 -17.24
CA VAL A 25 21.32 -0.24 -16.00
C VAL A 25 20.10 0.68 -16.15
N LEU A 26 20.28 1.81 -16.85
CA LEU A 26 19.19 2.70 -17.23
C LEU A 26 18.96 2.66 -18.74
N LEU A 27 17.69 2.67 -19.15
CA LEU A 27 17.22 2.70 -20.53
C LEU A 27 16.33 3.93 -20.77
N PRO A 28 16.91 5.15 -20.88
CA PRO A 28 16.17 6.43 -20.90
C PRO A 28 15.20 6.62 -22.08
N ARG A 29 15.36 5.82 -23.13
CA ARG A 29 14.58 5.90 -24.38
C ARG A 29 13.42 4.90 -24.43
N SER A 30 13.32 4.02 -23.46
CA SER A 30 12.26 3.02 -23.37
C SER A 30 11.75 2.98 -21.93
N TYR A 31 12.29 2.09 -21.13
CA TYR A 31 11.78 1.72 -19.83
C TYR A 31 11.84 2.86 -18.81
N ASP A 32 12.85 3.73 -18.91
CA ASP A 32 13.13 4.78 -17.94
C ASP A 32 12.78 6.19 -18.45
N GLU A 33 11.92 6.30 -19.47
CA GLU A 33 11.43 7.60 -19.95
C GLU A 33 10.73 8.40 -18.83
N GLU A 34 10.05 7.70 -17.92
CA GLU A 34 9.43 8.32 -16.75
C GLU A 34 10.45 8.92 -15.77
N ILE A 35 11.62 8.27 -15.62
CA ILE A 35 12.70 8.77 -14.78
C ILE A 35 13.25 10.05 -15.41
N VAL A 36 13.50 10.03 -16.71
CA VAL A 36 13.93 11.23 -17.45
C VAL A 36 12.92 12.36 -17.30
N THR A 37 11.62 12.06 -17.43
CA THR A 37 10.55 13.05 -17.27
C THR A 37 10.54 13.65 -15.87
N LEU A 38 10.69 12.82 -14.83
CA LEU A 38 10.76 13.26 -13.43
C LEU A 38 11.97 14.17 -13.17
N LEU A 39 13.14 13.79 -13.67
CA LEU A 39 14.37 14.55 -13.41
C LEU A 39 14.37 15.85 -14.20
N LYS A 40 13.87 15.83 -15.45
CA LYS A 40 13.70 17.04 -16.26
C LYS A 40 12.69 18.02 -15.67
N SER A 41 11.69 17.58 -14.91
CA SER A 41 10.72 18.49 -14.28
C SER A 41 11.29 19.21 -13.05
N GLN A 42 12.45 18.79 -12.53
CA GLN A 42 13.09 19.38 -11.34
C GLN A 42 14.30 20.26 -11.67
N LEU A 43 14.81 20.16 -12.88
CA LEU A 43 15.91 20.99 -13.39
C LEU A 43 15.32 22.17 -14.17
N PRO A 44 15.97 23.33 -14.23
CA PRO A 44 15.62 24.39 -15.18
C PRO A 44 16.27 24.13 -16.55
N GLY A 45 15.87 24.90 -17.56
CA GLY A 45 16.51 24.97 -18.87
C GLY A 45 16.08 23.92 -19.90
N ASN A 46 16.45 24.19 -21.15
CA ASN A 46 16.28 23.28 -22.28
C ASN A 46 17.60 22.58 -22.58
N GLY A 47 17.57 21.25 -22.79
CA GLY A 47 18.79 20.49 -23.09
C GLY A 47 18.67 19.00 -22.81
N SER A 48 19.78 18.29 -23.01
CA SER A 48 19.91 16.92 -22.53
C SER A 48 19.82 16.90 -21.01
N LEU A 49 19.46 15.75 -20.44
CA LEU A 49 19.35 15.62 -18.98
C LEU A 49 20.71 15.80 -18.30
N THR A 50 21.77 15.21 -18.87
CA THR A 50 23.14 15.30 -18.34
C THR A 50 23.65 16.74 -18.33
N SER A 51 23.49 17.49 -19.42
CA SER A 51 23.93 18.90 -19.47
C SER A 51 23.18 19.77 -18.46
N ARG A 52 21.89 19.50 -18.22
CA ARG A 52 21.13 20.23 -17.19
C ARG A 52 21.62 19.91 -15.77
N MET A 53 21.99 18.65 -15.50
CA MET A 53 22.60 18.25 -14.22
C MET A 53 23.97 18.90 -14.01
N GLU A 54 24.80 18.97 -15.07
CA GLU A 54 26.10 19.64 -15.04
C GLU A 54 25.97 21.13 -14.71
N VAL A 55 25.08 21.84 -15.41
CA VAL A 55 24.82 23.27 -15.17
C VAL A 55 24.26 23.50 -13.76
N ALA A 56 23.39 22.60 -13.27
CA ALA A 56 22.85 22.67 -11.92
C ALA A 56 23.82 22.19 -10.84
N GLY A 57 25.03 21.74 -11.20
CA GLY A 57 26.02 21.22 -10.26
C GLY A 57 25.50 20.07 -9.40
N TRP A 58 24.64 19.21 -9.95
CA TRP A 58 24.07 18.09 -9.21
C TRP A 58 25.14 17.08 -8.80
N THR A 59 25.13 16.70 -7.53
CA THR A 59 25.90 15.59 -6.96
C THR A 59 25.12 14.28 -7.09
N ALA A 60 25.79 13.14 -6.87
CA ALA A 60 25.10 11.84 -6.80
C ALA A 60 23.95 11.82 -5.77
N ARG A 61 24.10 12.54 -4.66
CA ARG A 61 23.05 12.69 -3.64
C ARG A 61 21.87 13.51 -4.15
N ASP A 62 22.10 14.57 -4.91
CA ASP A 62 21.02 15.35 -5.51
C ASP A 62 20.22 14.51 -6.51
N LEU A 63 20.91 13.70 -7.31
CA LEU A 63 20.25 12.73 -8.20
C LEU A 63 19.40 11.74 -7.40
N LEU A 64 19.94 11.14 -6.33
CA LEU A 64 19.20 10.22 -5.47
C LEU A 64 17.96 10.88 -4.83
N ARG A 65 18.08 12.13 -4.36
CA ARG A 65 16.95 12.92 -3.84
C ARG A 65 15.91 13.18 -4.93
N ALA A 66 16.33 13.59 -6.12
CA ALA A 66 15.43 13.84 -7.24
C ALA A 66 14.72 12.57 -7.74
N MET A 67 15.34 11.40 -7.58
CA MET A 67 14.76 10.09 -7.89
C MET A 67 13.90 9.51 -6.74
N SER A 68 13.92 10.12 -5.55
CA SER A 68 13.31 9.53 -4.37
C SER A 68 11.83 9.17 -4.50
N PRO A 69 10.93 9.93 -5.17
CA PRO A 69 9.55 9.47 -5.36
C PRO A 69 9.43 8.08 -6.00
N LEU A 70 10.35 7.73 -6.90
CA LEU A 70 10.36 6.40 -7.53
C LEU A 70 10.99 5.35 -6.62
N VAL A 71 12.12 5.69 -6.00
CA VAL A 71 12.83 4.78 -5.08
C VAL A 71 11.98 4.47 -3.85
N ASP A 72 11.32 5.46 -3.28
CA ASP A 72 10.46 5.34 -2.09
C ASP A 72 9.23 4.49 -2.40
N SER A 73 8.53 4.78 -3.50
CA SER A 73 7.38 3.97 -3.91
C SER A 73 7.78 2.52 -4.19
N PHE A 74 8.93 2.30 -4.83
CA PHE A 74 9.42 0.96 -5.09
C PHE A 74 9.88 0.24 -3.81
N ALA A 75 10.50 0.95 -2.88
CA ALA A 75 10.92 0.40 -1.59
C ALA A 75 9.72 -0.08 -0.76
N VAL A 76 8.65 0.71 -0.70
CA VAL A 76 7.39 0.32 -0.03
C VAL A 76 6.82 -0.96 -0.66
N LEU A 77 6.70 -0.99 -1.99
CA LEU A 77 6.24 -2.16 -2.74
C LEU A 77 7.06 -3.40 -2.39
N MET A 78 8.39 -3.27 -2.38
CA MET A 78 9.31 -4.36 -2.12
C MET A 78 9.25 -4.87 -0.68
N ARG A 79 9.04 -4.00 0.31
CA ARG A 79 8.82 -4.39 1.71
C ARG A 79 7.51 -5.13 1.89
N ASP A 80 6.45 -4.68 1.24
CA ASP A 80 5.14 -5.34 1.30
C ASP A 80 5.21 -6.75 0.70
N LEU A 81 5.86 -6.90 -0.46
CA LEU A 81 6.13 -8.21 -1.07
C LEU A 81 6.98 -9.10 -0.15
N LEU A 82 8.05 -8.56 0.45
CA LEU A 82 8.88 -9.32 1.39
C LEU A 82 8.07 -9.80 2.60
N SER A 83 7.18 -8.96 3.12
CA SER A 83 6.29 -9.29 4.23
C SER A 83 5.34 -10.43 3.83
N LEU A 84 4.71 -10.34 2.66
CA LEU A 84 3.87 -11.40 2.11
C LEU A 84 4.63 -12.71 1.98
N TYR A 85 5.79 -12.70 1.33
CA TYR A 85 6.60 -13.91 1.11
C TYR A 85 7.13 -14.51 2.40
N SER A 86 7.47 -13.68 3.38
CA SER A 86 7.88 -14.16 4.71
C SER A 86 6.73 -14.87 5.42
N ASN A 87 5.50 -14.37 5.31
CA ASN A 87 4.31 -15.01 5.88
C ASN A 87 3.99 -16.34 5.18
N ILE A 88 4.13 -16.40 3.85
CA ILE A 88 3.95 -17.65 3.08
C ILE A 88 5.03 -18.67 3.46
N ALA A 89 6.29 -18.23 3.53
CA ALA A 89 7.40 -19.10 3.92
C ALA A 89 7.21 -19.68 5.32
N ALA A 90 6.76 -18.86 6.28
CA ALA A 90 6.51 -19.30 7.65
C ALA A 90 5.40 -20.35 7.76
N THR A 91 4.45 -20.39 6.81
CA THR A 91 3.31 -21.31 6.84
C THR A 91 3.49 -22.56 5.98
N GLN A 92 4.31 -22.49 4.91
CA GLN A 92 4.37 -23.56 3.90
C GLN A 92 5.79 -24.06 3.56
N ALA A 93 6.86 -23.40 4.02
CA ALA A 93 8.24 -23.76 3.66
C ALA A 93 9.14 -23.93 4.90
N THR A 94 10.17 -24.76 4.80
CA THR A 94 11.23 -24.86 5.83
C THR A 94 12.11 -23.61 5.78
N ASN A 95 11.64 -22.50 6.38
CA ASN A 95 12.25 -21.18 6.71
C ASN A 95 13.25 -20.47 5.75
N ASN A 96 13.76 -21.08 4.68
CA ASN A 96 14.66 -20.46 3.70
C ASN A 96 14.55 -21.03 2.27
N ASN A 97 13.68 -22.01 2.04
CA ASN A 97 13.55 -22.66 0.73
C ASN A 97 12.50 -22.02 -0.20
N LEU A 98 11.81 -20.95 0.25
CA LEU A 98 10.87 -20.26 -0.63
C LEU A 98 11.65 -19.54 -1.72
N THR A 99 11.33 -19.89 -2.96
CA THR A 99 11.80 -19.21 -4.16
C THR A 99 10.63 -18.46 -4.78
N VAL A 100 10.86 -17.21 -5.16
CA VAL A 100 9.86 -16.37 -5.84
C VAL A 100 10.26 -16.27 -7.29
N ALA A 101 9.36 -16.69 -8.17
CA ALA A 101 9.58 -16.67 -9.61
C ALA A 101 8.57 -15.74 -10.29
N PHE A 102 9.10 -14.84 -11.10
CA PHE A 102 8.33 -14.01 -12.02
C PHE A 102 8.77 -14.42 -13.43
N GLU A 103 7.83 -14.80 -14.27
CA GLU A 103 8.11 -14.84 -15.71
C GLU A 103 7.71 -13.46 -16.23
N PHE A 104 8.52 -12.85 -17.09
CA PHE A 104 8.25 -11.56 -17.73
C PHE A 104 7.87 -11.76 -19.20
N ASP A 105 7.22 -10.77 -19.82
CA ASP A 105 6.68 -10.87 -21.20
C ASP A 105 7.73 -11.29 -22.25
N GLU A 106 9.02 -10.98 -22.01
CA GLU A 106 10.14 -11.30 -22.89
C GLU A 106 10.69 -12.72 -22.68
N GLY A 107 10.06 -13.52 -21.81
CA GLY A 107 10.52 -14.85 -21.42
C GLY A 107 11.64 -14.85 -20.38
N ASP A 108 12.02 -13.66 -19.89
CA ASP A 108 12.95 -13.53 -18.78
C ASP A 108 12.31 -14.12 -17.52
N VAL A 109 12.92 -15.15 -16.95
CA VAL A 109 12.51 -15.69 -15.66
C VAL A 109 13.38 -15.07 -14.59
N PHE A 110 12.77 -14.31 -13.70
CA PHE A 110 13.40 -13.80 -12.50
C PHE A 110 13.06 -14.69 -11.32
N ASP A 111 14.07 -15.45 -10.88
CA ASP A 111 13.95 -16.45 -9.83
C ASP A 111 14.89 -16.08 -8.69
N GLN A 112 14.33 -15.74 -7.53
CA GLN A 112 15.12 -15.38 -6.35
C GLN A 112 14.69 -16.15 -5.12
N SER A 113 15.67 -16.61 -4.36
CA SER A 113 15.43 -17.06 -2.98
C SER A 113 14.93 -15.89 -2.12
N LEU A 114 14.14 -16.19 -1.09
CA LEU A 114 13.72 -15.20 -0.11
C LEU A 114 14.91 -14.45 0.53
N ALA A 115 16.07 -15.09 0.66
CA ALA A 115 17.30 -14.46 1.15
C ALA A 115 17.84 -13.39 0.20
N GLN A 116 17.86 -13.65 -1.11
CA GLN A 116 18.24 -12.65 -2.11
C GLN A 116 17.25 -11.48 -2.14
N PHE A 117 15.95 -11.77 -2.00
CA PHE A 117 14.90 -10.75 -1.94
C PHE A 117 15.07 -9.83 -0.71
N ARG A 118 15.42 -10.39 0.46
CA ARG A 118 15.80 -9.61 1.65
C ARG A 118 17.02 -8.71 1.38
N GLY A 119 18.02 -9.22 0.67
CA GLY A 119 19.19 -8.43 0.25
C GLY A 119 18.80 -7.24 -0.64
N ALA A 120 17.86 -7.43 -1.57
CA ALA A 120 17.35 -6.36 -2.42
C ALA A 120 16.59 -5.28 -1.62
N VAL A 121 15.74 -5.68 -0.67
CA VAL A 121 15.06 -4.73 0.25
C VAL A 121 16.08 -3.97 1.10
N ALA A 122 17.11 -4.66 1.63
CA ALA A 122 18.15 -4.00 2.40
C ALA A 122 18.95 -2.98 1.57
N ALA A 123 19.17 -3.22 0.27
CA ALA A 123 19.80 -2.25 -0.62
C ALA A 123 18.93 -0.99 -0.82
N LEU A 124 17.60 -1.17 -0.92
CA LEU A 124 16.64 -0.05 -0.97
C LEU A 124 16.63 0.74 0.34
N ASP A 125 16.65 0.06 1.49
CA ASP A 125 16.74 0.70 2.81
C ASP A 125 18.03 1.51 2.95
N GLN A 126 19.16 0.98 2.47
CA GLN A 126 20.43 1.70 2.43
C GLN A 126 20.37 2.94 1.55
N ALA A 127 19.71 2.88 0.39
CA ALA A 127 19.54 4.05 -0.46
C ALA A 127 18.65 5.12 0.16
N GLN A 128 17.58 4.74 0.85
CA GLN A 128 16.76 5.71 1.59
C GLN A 128 17.54 6.36 2.74
N ALA A 129 18.38 5.60 3.44
CA ALA A 129 19.28 6.14 4.47
C ALA A 129 20.34 7.09 3.86
N ALA A 130 20.95 6.72 2.74
CA ALA A 130 21.96 7.55 2.05
C ALA A 130 21.39 8.87 1.49
N ARG A 131 20.10 8.89 1.15
CA ARG A 131 19.37 10.11 0.76
C ARG A 131 19.21 11.10 1.93
N GLY A 132 19.02 10.56 3.14
CA GLY A 132 18.47 11.26 4.29
C GLY A 132 16.93 11.28 4.27
N SER A 133 16.30 11.23 5.45
CA SER A 133 14.85 11.44 5.58
C SER A 133 14.52 12.91 5.30
N PHE A 134 13.40 13.14 4.62
CA PHE A 134 12.82 14.48 4.57
C PHE A 134 12.23 14.80 5.94
N VAL A 135 12.57 15.96 6.49
CA VAL A 135 12.10 16.45 7.80
C VAL A 135 11.56 17.86 7.63
N LEU A 136 10.53 18.21 8.40
CA LEU A 136 10.01 19.57 8.36
C LEU A 136 10.95 20.49 9.13
N SER A 137 11.76 21.26 8.39
CA SER A 137 12.78 22.15 8.98
C SER A 137 12.19 23.17 9.96
N PRO A 138 12.88 23.49 11.08
CA PRO A 138 12.55 24.65 11.91
C PRO A 138 12.64 25.99 11.15
N LEU A 139 13.43 26.04 10.07
CA LEU A 139 13.49 27.18 9.15
C LEU A 139 12.33 27.19 8.14
N ARG A 140 11.25 26.43 8.41
CA ARG A 140 9.99 26.32 7.64
C ARG A 140 9.77 27.52 6.74
N TRP A 141 9.65 27.33 5.43
CA TRP A 141 9.29 28.35 4.42
C TRP A 141 9.89 29.77 4.58
N ASN A 142 10.90 29.95 5.45
CA ASN A 142 11.68 31.17 5.66
C ASN A 142 12.72 31.20 4.56
N TYR A 143 12.20 31.28 3.33
CA TYR A 143 12.95 31.25 2.11
C TYR A 143 13.97 32.42 2.10
N PRO A 144 15.26 32.17 1.83
CA PRO A 144 16.30 33.18 1.89
C PRO A 144 16.27 34.06 0.63
N ALA A 145 15.25 34.91 0.51
CA ALA A 145 15.01 35.74 -0.66
C ALA A 145 16.20 36.66 -0.99
N ALA A 146 16.61 36.68 -2.25
CA ALA A 146 17.56 37.66 -2.79
C ALA A 146 16.93 39.06 -2.86
N ASN A 147 15.65 39.12 -3.24
CA ASN A 147 14.92 40.38 -3.36
C ASN A 147 13.92 40.56 -2.20
N THR A 148 14.24 41.46 -1.28
CA THR A 148 13.33 41.85 -0.17
C THR A 148 12.24 42.81 -0.60
N ARG A 149 12.34 43.42 -1.79
CA ARG A 149 11.26 44.19 -2.39
C ARG A 149 10.38 43.23 -3.14
N SER A 150 9.28 42.85 -2.50
CA SER A 150 8.22 42.05 -3.12
C SER A 150 7.93 42.64 -4.51
N PRO A 151 8.06 41.87 -5.61
CA PRO A 151 7.47 42.27 -6.87
C PRO A 151 5.98 42.52 -6.65
N ASP A 152 5.32 43.24 -7.57
CA ASP A 152 3.86 43.44 -7.55
C ASP A 152 3.18 42.15 -7.05
N TYR A 153 2.49 42.23 -5.90
CA TYR A 153 2.01 41.07 -5.16
C TYR A 153 1.31 40.07 -6.08
N VAL A 154 2.01 39.00 -6.47
CA VAL A 154 1.43 37.91 -7.23
C VAL A 154 0.76 37.00 -6.22
N ASP A 155 -0.56 36.91 -6.32
CA ASP A 155 -1.35 36.04 -5.47
C ASP A 155 -0.94 34.58 -5.72
N PRO A 156 -0.35 33.86 -4.75
CA PRO A 156 0.10 32.48 -4.92
C PRO A 156 -1.04 31.54 -5.32
N ARG A 157 -2.30 31.91 -5.05
CA ARG A 157 -3.49 31.17 -5.48
C ARG A 157 -3.61 31.06 -7.00
N THR A 158 -3.02 31.98 -7.75
CA THR A 158 -3.04 31.95 -9.22
C THR A 158 -2.23 30.80 -9.82
N LEU A 159 -1.40 30.11 -9.02
CA LEU A 159 -0.72 28.89 -9.44
C LEU A 159 -1.60 27.64 -9.38
N ARG A 160 -2.84 27.77 -8.87
CA ARG A 160 -3.83 26.68 -8.81
C ARG A 160 -4.96 26.94 -9.80
N ASP A 161 -5.17 26.00 -10.71
CA ASP A 161 -6.29 26.01 -11.66
C ASP A 161 -7.51 25.22 -11.14
N ASP A 162 -7.33 24.45 -10.05
CA ASP A 162 -8.33 23.51 -9.52
C ASP A 162 -9.18 24.13 -8.40
N ASP A 163 -10.38 23.57 -8.18
CA ASP A 163 -11.17 23.81 -6.97
C ASP A 163 -10.33 23.47 -5.72
N GLU A 164 -10.45 24.23 -4.63
CA GLU A 164 -9.60 24.10 -3.43
C GLU A 164 -9.57 22.67 -2.87
N GLY A 165 -10.65 21.90 -3.05
CA GLY A 165 -10.74 20.49 -2.66
C GLY A 165 -10.06 19.50 -3.62
N GLU A 166 -10.08 19.77 -4.92
CA GLU A 166 -9.54 18.88 -5.96
C GLU A 166 -8.05 19.14 -6.26
N TRP A 167 -7.47 20.14 -5.58
CA TRP A 167 -6.10 20.53 -5.80
C TRP A 167 -5.12 19.38 -5.59
N ARG A 168 -4.28 19.16 -6.60
CA ARG A 168 -3.26 18.10 -6.66
C ARG A 168 -1.89 18.60 -6.22
N PHE A 169 -1.13 17.71 -5.57
CA PHE A 169 0.26 17.96 -5.16
C PHE A 169 1.23 17.88 -6.36
N THR A 170 1.08 18.80 -7.31
CA THR A 170 1.92 18.93 -8.50
C THR A 170 2.60 20.30 -8.52
N LEU A 171 3.84 20.33 -8.98
CA LEU A 171 4.61 21.56 -9.11
C LEU A 171 4.58 22.06 -10.57
N PRO A 172 4.56 23.39 -10.80
CA PRO A 172 4.80 23.95 -12.12
C PRO A 172 6.23 23.68 -12.59
N ALA A 173 6.55 23.97 -13.85
CA ALA A 173 7.93 23.89 -14.32
C ALA A 173 8.82 24.92 -13.59
N PRO A 174 10.06 24.56 -13.20
CA PRO A 174 11.00 25.49 -12.59
C PRO A 174 11.31 26.67 -13.52
N PRO A 175 11.53 27.87 -12.97
CA PRO A 175 11.97 29.01 -13.77
C PRO A 175 13.30 28.70 -14.44
N ASP A 176 13.42 29.04 -15.73
CA ASP A 176 14.68 28.96 -16.45
C ASP A 176 15.68 29.97 -15.88
N ALA A 177 16.94 29.57 -15.76
CA ALA A 177 18.03 30.43 -15.30
C ALA A 177 19.25 30.22 -16.20
N VAL A 178 19.95 31.31 -16.52
CA VAL A 178 21.16 31.27 -17.36
C VAL A 178 22.41 31.03 -16.51
N ASP A 179 22.48 31.63 -15.32
CA ASP A 179 23.62 31.49 -14.42
C ASP A 179 23.63 30.09 -13.74
N PRO A 180 24.76 29.35 -13.75
CA PRO A 180 24.84 28.02 -13.15
C PRO A 180 24.57 27.99 -11.63
N ALA A 181 24.99 29.02 -10.88
CA ALA A 181 24.74 29.10 -9.45
C ALA A 181 23.27 29.41 -9.15
N VAL A 182 22.62 30.24 -9.98
CA VAL A 182 21.16 30.43 -9.91
C VAL A 182 20.42 29.13 -10.23
N THR A 183 20.84 28.43 -11.29
CA THR A 183 20.30 27.12 -11.69
C THR A 183 20.41 26.07 -10.57
N ARG A 184 21.57 26.01 -9.89
CA ARG A 184 21.77 25.19 -8.70
C ARG A 184 20.73 25.51 -7.63
N GLY A 185 20.60 26.78 -7.25
CA GLY A 185 19.65 27.19 -6.21
C GLY A 185 18.20 26.87 -6.56
N VAL A 186 17.77 27.11 -7.81
CA VAL A 186 16.43 26.71 -8.30
C VAL A 186 16.19 25.22 -8.10
N SER A 187 17.16 24.38 -8.49
CA SER A 187 17.02 22.93 -8.38
C SER A 187 16.96 22.44 -6.93
N LEU A 188 17.70 23.07 -6.01
CA LEU A 188 17.67 22.75 -4.58
C LEU A 188 16.30 23.07 -3.96
N VAL A 189 15.69 24.20 -4.35
CA VAL A 189 14.34 24.56 -3.91
C VAL A 189 13.31 23.57 -4.44
N TYR A 190 13.40 23.19 -5.71
CA TYR A 190 12.50 22.22 -6.31
C TYR A 190 12.64 20.82 -5.69
N ALA A 191 13.82 20.43 -5.24
CA ALA A 191 14.00 19.18 -4.52
C ALA A 191 13.23 19.17 -3.18
N VAL A 192 13.28 20.27 -2.42
CA VAL A 192 12.50 20.43 -1.17
C VAL A 192 11.00 20.39 -1.45
N LEU A 193 10.54 21.17 -2.43
CA LEU A 193 9.12 21.22 -2.80
C LEU A 193 8.61 19.86 -3.30
N THR A 194 9.41 19.15 -4.10
CA THR A 194 9.04 17.83 -4.62
C THR A 194 8.92 16.82 -3.49
N ALA A 195 9.86 16.82 -2.54
CA ALA A 195 9.79 15.96 -1.37
C ALA A 195 8.55 16.26 -0.52
N ALA A 196 8.24 17.54 -0.28
CA ALA A 196 7.05 17.96 0.43
C ALA A 196 5.74 17.48 -0.26
N CYS A 197 5.64 17.61 -1.59
CA CYS A 197 4.50 17.09 -2.35
C CYS A 197 4.39 15.56 -2.23
N ASN A 198 5.50 14.83 -2.33
CA ASN A 198 5.48 13.37 -2.23
C ASN A 198 5.03 12.89 -0.85
N THR A 199 5.47 13.55 0.23
CA THR A 199 5.00 13.24 1.58
C THR A 199 3.48 13.37 1.70
N MET A 200 2.87 14.36 1.03
CA MET A 200 1.41 14.52 1.03
C MET A 200 0.71 13.49 0.13
N LEU A 201 1.33 13.09 -0.97
CA LEU A 201 0.79 12.06 -1.88
C LEU A 201 0.64 10.69 -1.21
N ASP A 202 1.39 10.40 -0.14
CA ASP A 202 1.23 9.18 0.67
C ASP A 202 -0.12 9.13 1.40
N TYR A 203 -0.74 10.30 1.63
CA TYR A 203 -2.04 10.43 2.29
C TYR A 203 -3.21 10.63 1.31
N GLY A 204 -2.95 11.02 0.07
CA GLY A 204 -3.99 11.21 -0.94
C GLY A 204 -3.51 11.99 -2.16
N GLY A 205 -4.16 11.76 -3.31
CA GLY A 205 -3.83 12.45 -4.57
C GLY A 205 -4.24 13.93 -4.61
N THR A 206 -5.15 14.34 -3.72
CA THR A 206 -5.71 15.70 -3.64
C THR A 206 -5.74 16.20 -2.19
N MET A 207 -5.88 17.52 -2.01
CA MET A 207 -6.08 18.11 -0.68
C MET A 207 -7.28 17.53 0.07
N HIS A 208 -8.40 17.31 -0.62
CA HIS A 208 -9.58 16.71 0.00
C HIS A 208 -9.29 15.28 0.48
N ALA A 209 -8.59 14.47 -0.31
CA ALA A 209 -8.21 13.12 0.08
C ALA A 209 -7.31 13.13 1.33
N VAL A 210 -6.30 14.00 1.37
CA VAL A 210 -5.40 14.13 2.53
C VAL A 210 -6.15 14.64 3.77
N ARG A 211 -7.05 15.62 3.62
CA ARG A 211 -7.88 16.15 4.72
C ARG A 211 -8.78 15.09 5.35
N ASN A 212 -9.23 14.11 4.56
CA ASN A 212 -10.11 13.04 5.03
C ASN A 212 -9.36 11.73 5.33
N ASN A 213 -8.02 11.74 5.27
CA ASN A 213 -7.21 10.55 5.54
C ASN A 213 -7.21 10.21 7.05
N ALA A 214 -7.89 9.13 7.43
CA ALA A 214 -8.01 8.70 8.81
C ALA A 214 -6.66 8.38 9.48
N SER A 215 -5.63 7.96 8.73
CA SER A 215 -4.30 7.69 9.30
C SER A 215 -3.60 8.99 9.74
N LEU A 216 -3.77 10.08 8.99
CA LEU A 216 -3.17 11.38 9.32
C LEU A 216 -3.86 12.07 10.52
N TRP A 217 -5.20 11.97 10.58
CA TRP A 217 -6.03 12.72 11.54
C TRP A 217 -6.54 11.90 12.72
N GLY A 218 -6.66 10.58 12.56
CA GLY A 218 -7.24 9.68 13.57
C GLY A 218 -6.25 9.20 14.62
N SER A 219 -4.95 9.35 14.41
CA SER A 219 -3.95 9.01 15.42
C SER A 219 -3.79 10.14 16.45
N PRO A 220 -4.03 9.88 17.76
CA PRO A 220 -3.77 10.85 18.82
C PRO A 220 -2.28 11.03 19.12
N THR A 221 -1.39 10.30 18.44
CA THR A 221 0.06 10.40 18.66
C THR A 221 0.67 11.59 17.91
N ASP A 222 1.75 12.12 18.48
CA ASP A 222 2.59 13.15 17.84
C ASP A 222 3.38 12.64 16.63
N GLU A 223 3.31 11.34 16.32
CA GLU A 223 4.05 10.70 15.23
C GLU A 223 3.82 11.36 13.86
N PHE A 224 2.62 11.90 13.61
CA PHE A 224 2.28 12.61 12.38
C PHE A 224 2.16 14.13 12.53
N ALA A 225 2.66 14.70 13.63
CA ALA A 225 2.56 16.15 13.88
C ALA A 225 3.23 16.98 12.78
N GLU A 226 4.39 16.52 12.28
CA GLU A 226 5.11 17.19 11.18
C GLU A 226 4.33 17.10 9.86
N HIS A 227 3.70 15.96 9.57
CA HIS A 227 2.92 15.79 8.33
C HIS A 227 1.62 16.61 8.36
N ARG A 228 0.98 16.74 9.53
CA ARG A 228 -0.15 17.65 9.72
C ARG A 228 0.27 19.11 9.58
N ALA A 229 1.42 19.49 10.14
CA ALA A 229 1.97 20.82 9.95
C ALA A 229 2.25 21.11 8.48
N LEU A 230 2.84 20.14 7.76
CA LEU A 230 3.06 20.25 6.33
C LEU A 230 1.74 20.41 5.56
N PHE A 231 0.69 19.65 5.90
CA PHE A 231 -0.64 19.84 5.31
C PHE A 231 -1.15 21.28 5.49
N PHE A 232 -1.02 21.86 6.68
CA PHE A 232 -1.41 23.25 6.92
C PHE A 232 -0.55 24.23 6.12
N ASP A 233 0.74 23.94 5.97
CA ASP A 233 1.60 24.76 5.14
C ASP A 233 1.13 24.79 3.66
N PHE A 234 0.61 23.67 3.16
CA PHE A 234 -0.04 23.58 1.84
C PHE A 234 -1.38 24.35 1.79
N THR A 235 -2.22 24.29 2.83
CA THR A 235 -3.45 25.09 2.88
C THR A 235 -3.17 26.59 2.92
N ASP A 236 -2.06 26.99 3.52
CA ASP A 236 -1.61 28.39 3.64
C ASP A 236 -0.74 28.85 2.47
N TYR A 237 -0.65 28.06 1.40
CA TYR A 237 0.01 28.40 0.14
C TYR A 237 1.53 28.65 0.27
N HIS A 238 2.18 28.11 1.30
CA HIS A 238 3.62 28.31 1.50
C HIS A 238 4.51 27.78 0.37
N PRO A 239 4.26 26.57 -0.19
CA PRO A 239 5.01 26.08 -1.35
C PRO A 239 4.88 27.01 -2.58
N GLU A 240 3.68 27.51 -2.86
CA GLU A 240 3.40 28.41 -3.98
C GLU A 240 4.04 29.79 -3.78
N ALA A 241 3.93 30.35 -2.57
CA ALA A 241 4.60 31.60 -2.22
C ALA A 241 6.13 31.47 -2.41
N THR A 242 6.70 30.31 -2.07
CA THR A 242 8.12 30.00 -2.31
C THR A 242 8.42 29.97 -3.82
N ILE A 243 7.56 29.38 -4.64
CA ILE A 243 7.73 29.37 -6.11
C ILE A 243 7.65 30.77 -6.70
N VAL A 244 6.68 31.59 -6.29
CA VAL A 244 6.53 32.98 -6.74
C VAL A 244 7.78 33.78 -6.39
N GLN A 245 8.26 33.68 -5.15
CA GLN A 245 9.46 34.38 -4.72
C GLN A 245 10.71 33.87 -5.45
N LEU A 246 10.82 32.56 -5.70
CA LEU A 246 11.93 32.00 -6.48
C LEU A 246 11.98 32.56 -7.90
N ARG A 247 10.84 32.73 -8.58
CA ARG A 247 10.79 33.35 -9.92
C ARG A 247 11.30 34.79 -9.88
N ALA A 248 10.85 35.55 -8.89
CA ALA A 248 11.28 36.94 -8.68
C ALA A 248 12.78 37.04 -8.40
N ASP A 249 13.33 36.11 -7.61
CA ASP A 249 14.75 36.05 -7.32
C ASP A 249 15.57 35.71 -8.56
N VAL A 250 15.11 34.78 -9.41
CA VAL A 250 15.78 34.45 -10.69
C VAL A 250 15.88 35.69 -11.58
N GLU A 251 14.77 36.38 -11.83
CA GLU A 251 14.73 37.62 -12.63
C GLU A 251 15.62 38.72 -12.03
N TYR A 252 15.58 38.89 -10.70
CA TYR A 252 16.38 39.86 -10.00
C TYR A 252 17.89 39.61 -10.17
N LEU A 253 18.31 38.34 -10.03
CA LEU A 253 19.71 37.92 -10.05
C LEU A 253 20.34 37.94 -11.45
N GLU A 254 19.56 37.89 -12.54
CA GLU A 254 20.09 37.96 -13.92
C GLU A 254 20.95 39.20 -14.19
N SER A 255 20.66 40.30 -13.49
CA SER A 255 21.37 41.58 -13.63
C SER A 255 22.44 41.84 -12.56
N ARG A 256 22.69 40.87 -11.68
CA ARG A 256 23.54 41.06 -10.48
C ARG A 256 24.94 40.49 -10.65
N GLY A 257 25.84 41.00 -9.82
CA GLY A 257 27.22 40.52 -9.78
C GLY A 257 27.34 39.15 -9.09
N PRO A 258 28.44 38.43 -9.33
CA PRO A 258 28.65 37.07 -8.82
C PRO A 258 28.59 36.97 -7.29
N ASP A 259 29.02 38.01 -6.56
CA ASP A 259 29.00 38.01 -5.08
C ASP A 259 27.58 37.93 -4.50
N GLU A 260 26.60 38.54 -5.17
CA GLU A 260 25.20 38.54 -4.74
C GLU A 260 24.54 37.19 -5.04
N VAL A 261 24.78 36.65 -6.24
CA VAL A 261 24.36 35.29 -6.63
C VAL A 261 24.91 34.26 -5.66
N GLN A 262 26.20 34.32 -5.32
CA GLN A 262 26.83 33.39 -4.39
C GLN A 262 26.34 33.55 -2.95
N ARG A 263 25.98 34.77 -2.52
CA ARG A 263 25.36 34.99 -1.21
C ARG A 263 23.97 34.33 -1.13
N TRP A 264 23.15 34.52 -2.15
CA TRP A 264 21.84 33.88 -2.24
C TRP A 264 21.96 32.37 -2.27
N LEU A 265 22.85 31.82 -3.11
CA LEU A 265 23.05 30.38 -3.23
C LEU A 265 23.44 29.75 -1.88
N ARG A 266 24.38 30.34 -1.12
CA ARG A 266 24.73 29.84 0.22
C ARG A 266 23.54 29.83 1.18
N GLY A 267 22.67 30.84 1.09
CA GLY A 267 21.42 30.89 1.84
C GLY A 267 20.50 29.73 1.47
N ILE A 268 20.32 29.47 0.18
CA ILE A 268 19.51 28.36 -0.35
C ILE A 268 20.11 26.99 0.03
N GLU A 269 21.42 26.82 -0.02
CA GLU A 269 22.11 25.61 0.41
C GLU A 269 21.87 25.33 1.89
N TYR A 270 22.03 26.33 2.75
CA TYR A 270 21.75 26.21 4.18
C TYR A 270 20.28 25.91 4.46
N TRP A 271 19.37 26.64 3.81
CA TRP A 271 17.92 26.45 3.95
C TRP A 271 17.51 25.05 3.47
N SER A 272 17.90 24.64 2.26
CA SER A 272 17.54 23.33 1.71
C SER A 272 18.14 22.17 2.49
N ALA A 273 19.38 22.29 2.98
CA ALA A 273 20.01 21.26 3.81
C ALA A 273 19.23 20.98 5.11
N SER A 274 18.53 22.00 5.64
CA SER A 274 17.75 21.86 6.88
C SER A 274 16.48 21.00 6.76
N PHE A 275 16.06 20.64 5.54
CA PHE A 275 14.93 19.74 5.29
C PHE A 275 15.32 18.26 5.21
N TRP A 276 16.60 17.96 5.46
CA TRP A 276 17.13 16.60 5.39
C TRP A 276 17.74 16.23 6.75
N GLY A 277 17.41 15.03 7.25
CA GLY A 277 17.95 14.52 8.51
C GLY A 277 19.49 14.52 8.53
N SER A 278 20.09 14.67 9.71
CA SER A 278 21.55 14.75 9.88
C SER A 278 22.29 13.44 9.62
N ASP A 279 21.60 12.30 9.68
CA ASP A 279 22.18 10.96 9.55
C ASP A 279 22.39 10.55 8.08
N VAL A 280 22.95 11.45 7.28
CA VAL A 280 23.21 11.21 5.86
C VAL A 280 24.52 10.45 5.69
N ARG A 281 24.47 9.29 5.04
CA ARG A 281 25.68 8.55 4.68
C ARG A 281 26.33 9.14 3.42
N ASP A 282 27.66 9.13 3.37
CA ASP A 282 28.48 9.56 2.22
C ASP A 282 28.66 8.44 1.16
N ASP A 283 27.61 7.66 0.91
CA ASP A 283 27.62 6.55 -0.04
C ASP A 283 26.46 6.58 -1.05
N ALA A 284 25.88 7.76 -1.29
CA ALA A 284 24.75 7.95 -2.21
C ALA A 284 24.99 7.39 -3.61
N GLU A 285 26.23 7.46 -4.13
CA GLU A 285 26.61 6.85 -5.42
C GLU A 285 26.43 5.33 -5.39
N SER A 286 27.07 4.67 -4.43
CA SER A 286 27.02 3.20 -4.27
C SER A 286 25.60 2.72 -3.97
N ALA A 287 24.87 3.47 -3.14
CA ALA A 287 23.48 3.21 -2.83
C ALA A 287 22.58 3.27 -4.07
N LEU A 288 22.70 4.32 -4.89
CA LEU A 288 21.91 4.46 -6.10
C LEU A 288 22.26 3.37 -7.12
N GLU A 289 23.55 3.11 -7.35
CA GLU A 289 23.99 2.02 -8.23
C GLU A 289 23.48 0.66 -7.75
N SER A 290 23.51 0.41 -6.44
CA SER A 290 23.01 -0.84 -5.84
C SER A 290 21.52 -1.03 -6.13
N VAL A 291 20.70 0.02 -5.99
CA VAL A 291 19.26 -0.02 -6.28
C VAL A 291 18.96 -0.20 -7.75
N LEU A 292 19.59 0.60 -8.62
CA LEU A 292 19.30 0.59 -10.05
C LEU A 292 19.79 -0.71 -10.71
N SER A 293 20.84 -1.32 -10.15
CA SER A 293 21.36 -2.62 -10.61
C SER A 293 20.56 -3.81 -10.09
N LEU A 294 19.54 -3.61 -9.23
CA LEU A 294 18.65 -4.70 -8.84
C LEU A 294 17.92 -5.21 -10.09
N PRO A 295 17.91 -6.52 -10.38
CA PRO A 295 17.25 -7.02 -11.60
C PRO A 295 15.75 -6.67 -11.65
N MET A 296 15.13 -6.59 -10.47
CA MET A 296 13.75 -6.20 -10.25
C MET A 296 13.47 -4.70 -10.50
N TRP A 297 14.49 -3.82 -10.48
CA TRP A 297 14.30 -2.40 -10.80
C TRP A 297 13.86 -2.21 -12.26
N GLY A 298 14.54 -2.88 -13.19
CA GLY A 298 14.20 -2.91 -14.62
C GLY A 298 12.85 -3.57 -14.92
N LYS A 299 12.23 -4.20 -13.93
CA LYS A 299 10.94 -4.89 -14.03
C LYS A 299 9.93 -4.38 -12.99
N ARG A 300 10.19 -3.21 -12.37
CA ARG A 300 9.33 -2.54 -11.39
C ARG A 300 7.86 -2.41 -11.84
N HIS A 301 7.63 -2.25 -13.14
CA HIS A 301 6.29 -2.15 -13.72
C HIS A 301 5.48 -3.45 -13.66
N GLU A 302 6.17 -4.58 -13.87
CA GLU A 302 5.58 -5.93 -13.78
C GLU A 302 5.41 -6.35 -12.32
N LEU A 303 6.30 -5.90 -11.43
CA LEU A 303 6.18 -6.16 -9.99
C LEU A 303 4.96 -5.50 -9.34
N TYR A 304 4.41 -4.45 -9.95
CA TYR A 304 3.23 -3.79 -9.41
C TYR A 304 1.98 -4.69 -9.47
N SER A 305 1.81 -5.50 -10.52
CA SER A 305 0.73 -6.49 -10.55
C SER A 305 0.89 -7.51 -9.43
N ALA A 306 2.09 -8.01 -9.18
CA ALA A 306 2.35 -8.93 -8.07
C ALA A 306 2.14 -8.27 -6.70
N TRP A 307 2.48 -7.00 -6.55
CA TRP A 307 2.23 -6.26 -5.30
C TRP A 307 0.74 -6.07 -5.00
N VAL A 308 -0.13 -5.97 -5.99
CA VAL A 308 -1.58 -5.94 -5.75
C VAL A 308 -2.06 -7.21 -5.03
N VAL A 309 -1.33 -8.33 -5.12
CA VAL A 309 -1.60 -9.54 -4.32
C VAL A 309 -1.35 -9.30 -2.83
N CYS A 310 -0.47 -8.38 -2.43
CA CYS A 310 -0.36 -7.95 -1.03
C CYS A 310 -1.63 -7.27 -0.55
N VAL A 311 -2.24 -6.40 -1.38
CA VAL A 311 -3.53 -5.74 -1.06
C VAL A 311 -4.64 -6.78 -0.95
N ILE A 312 -4.67 -7.75 -1.90
CA ILE A 312 -5.60 -8.88 -1.84
C ILE A 312 -5.39 -9.68 -0.54
N ALA A 313 -4.16 -10.09 -0.24
CA ALA A 313 -3.84 -10.86 0.97
C ALA A 313 -4.24 -10.11 2.25
N LYS A 314 -4.06 -8.79 2.29
CA LYS A 314 -4.51 -7.94 3.40
C LYS A 314 -6.03 -8.03 3.58
N ALA A 315 -6.80 -8.01 2.51
CA ALA A 315 -8.27 -8.13 2.57
C ALA A 315 -8.73 -9.47 3.17
N PHE A 316 -7.94 -10.53 3.00
CA PHE A 316 -8.23 -11.89 3.47
C PHE A 316 -7.40 -12.31 4.70
N LYS A 317 -6.82 -11.37 5.44
CA LYS A 317 -5.95 -11.66 6.60
C LYS A 317 -6.61 -12.58 7.64
N GLU A 318 -7.91 -12.42 7.85
CA GLU A 318 -8.70 -13.22 8.81
C GLU A 318 -9.09 -14.60 8.26
N ARG A 319 -9.05 -14.79 6.94
CA ARG A 319 -9.63 -15.98 6.27
C ARG A 319 -8.60 -16.96 5.73
N ARG A 320 -7.33 -16.77 6.13
CA ARG A 320 -6.15 -17.57 5.75
C ARG A 320 -6.16 -17.93 4.27
N LEU A 321 -5.85 -16.96 3.42
CA LEU A 321 -5.59 -17.18 2.01
C LEU A 321 -4.49 -18.25 1.84
N GLN A 322 -4.82 -19.38 1.21
CA GLN A 322 -3.89 -20.49 0.99
C GLN A 322 -3.19 -20.30 -0.35
N PHE A 323 -1.94 -19.87 -0.32
CA PHE A 323 -1.13 -19.69 -1.53
C PHE A 323 -0.70 -21.03 -2.14
N GLU A 324 -0.65 -21.09 -3.46
CA GLU A 324 -0.19 -22.25 -4.22
C GLU A 324 1.35 -22.20 -4.34
N VAL A 325 2.04 -22.93 -3.46
CA VAL A 325 3.51 -23.07 -3.49
C VAL A 325 3.88 -24.46 -3.99
N VAL A 326 4.40 -24.53 -5.21
CA VAL A 326 4.76 -25.79 -5.87
C VAL A 326 6.27 -26.00 -5.76
N HIS A 327 6.69 -27.10 -5.13
CA HIS A 327 8.11 -27.42 -4.91
C HIS A 327 8.92 -26.29 -4.22
N GLY A 328 8.29 -25.58 -3.28
CA GLY A 328 8.91 -24.45 -2.59
C GLY A 328 9.01 -23.18 -3.45
N ARG A 329 8.31 -23.11 -4.59
CA ARG A 329 8.28 -21.94 -5.47
C ARG A 329 6.89 -21.31 -5.51
N LEU A 330 6.82 -20.01 -5.22
CA LEU A 330 5.66 -19.16 -5.53
C LEU A 330 5.91 -18.49 -6.88
N SER A 331 5.02 -18.70 -7.85
CA SER A 331 5.23 -18.26 -9.24
C SER A 331 4.14 -17.31 -9.72
N PHE A 332 4.55 -16.24 -10.41
CA PHE A 332 3.68 -15.30 -11.14
C PHE A 332 4.03 -15.33 -12.63
N PRO A 333 3.59 -16.36 -13.38
CA PRO A 333 3.94 -16.48 -14.79
C PRO A 333 2.92 -15.76 -15.70
N PHE A 334 3.30 -15.41 -16.93
CA PHE A 334 2.41 -14.87 -17.98
C PHE A 334 1.51 -15.96 -18.59
N ARG A 335 0.83 -16.73 -17.74
CA ARG A 335 -0.12 -17.76 -18.12
C ARG A 335 -1.09 -18.03 -16.97
N SER A 336 -2.27 -18.53 -17.33
CA SER A 336 -3.30 -18.99 -16.39
C SER A 336 -2.71 -19.81 -15.24
N THR A 337 -2.66 -19.22 -14.04
CA THR A 337 -2.02 -19.82 -12.86
C THR A 337 -2.86 -19.55 -11.62
N LYS A 338 -3.14 -20.60 -10.85
CA LYS A 338 -3.79 -20.46 -9.55
C LYS A 338 -2.76 -19.89 -8.57
N ILE A 339 -3.07 -18.74 -7.99
CA ILE A 339 -2.19 -18.04 -7.04
C ILE A 339 -2.55 -18.45 -5.61
N ALA A 340 -3.84 -18.51 -5.30
CA ALA A 340 -4.31 -18.88 -3.98
C ALA A 340 -5.75 -19.39 -3.98
N SER A 341 -6.21 -19.91 -2.85
CA SER A 341 -7.63 -20.21 -2.59
C SER A 341 -8.03 -19.94 -1.14
N PHE A 342 -9.32 -19.76 -0.93
CA PHE A 342 -9.98 -19.67 0.37
C PHE A 342 -11.42 -20.17 0.25
N ASP A 343 -12.08 -20.39 1.38
CA ASP A 343 -13.50 -20.76 1.41
C ASP A 343 -14.35 -19.58 1.89
N ASP A 344 -15.53 -19.42 1.29
CA ASP A 344 -16.59 -18.57 1.82
C ASP A 344 -17.93 -19.32 1.97
N GLU A 345 -19.00 -18.61 2.33
CA GLU A 345 -20.32 -19.22 2.57
C GLU A 345 -20.90 -19.94 1.34
N LEU A 346 -20.47 -19.54 0.13
CA LEU A 346 -20.91 -20.14 -1.13
C LEU A 346 -19.96 -21.25 -1.61
N GLY A 347 -18.93 -21.57 -0.83
CA GLY A 347 -17.96 -22.64 -1.08
C GLY A 347 -16.57 -22.12 -1.47
N PRO A 348 -15.76 -22.94 -2.16
CA PRO A 348 -14.39 -22.59 -2.47
C PRO A 348 -14.31 -21.45 -3.48
N VAL A 349 -13.34 -20.56 -3.28
CA VAL A 349 -12.96 -19.47 -4.17
C VAL A 349 -11.48 -19.59 -4.51
N GLU A 350 -11.16 -19.44 -5.78
CA GLU A 350 -9.79 -19.50 -6.28
C GLU A 350 -9.37 -18.16 -6.88
N LEU A 351 -8.22 -17.64 -6.43
CA LEU A 351 -7.56 -16.51 -7.05
C LEU A 351 -6.64 -17.02 -8.15
N TRP A 352 -6.89 -16.60 -9.38
CA TRP A 352 -6.11 -16.94 -10.55
C TRP A 352 -5.54 -15.71 -11.22
N ALA A 353 -4.31 -15.83 -11.73
CA ALA A 353 -3.69 -14.84 -12.60
C ALA A 353 -3.87 -15.19 -14.08
N GLU A 354 -3.92 -14.17 -14.95
CA GLU A 354 -3.75 -14.29 -16.40
C GLU A 354 -4.75 -15.22 -17.12
N ILE A 355 -5.98 -15.40 -16.59
CA ILE A 355 -7.00 -16.23 -17.26
C ILE A 355 -7.70 -15.46 -18.37
N ARG A 356 -7.54 -15.95 -19.59
CA ARG A 356 -8.26 -15.48 -20.77
C ARG A 356 -9.73 -15.92 -20.76
N SER A 357 -10.63 -14.99 -21.00
CA SER A 357 -12.03 -15.24 -21.34
C SER A 357 -12.32 -14.86 -22.79
N ASP A 358 -13.15 -15.66 -23.44
CA ASP A 358 -13.73 -15.28 -24.72
C ASP A 358 -14.62 -14.06 -24.54
N ALA A 359 -14.63 -13.20 -25.55
CA ALA A 359 -15.50 -12.04 -25.57
C ALA A 359 -16.13 -11.91 -26.95
N SER A 360 -17.44 -11.66 -26.97
CA SER A 360 -18.18 -11.43 -28.21
C SER A 360 -18.22 -9.94 -28.55
N GLY A 361 -18.21 -9.62 -29.85
CA GLY A 361 -18.33 -8.25 -30.35
C GLY A 361 -16.99 -7.56 -30.57
N GLN A 362 -17.06 -6.25 -30.88
CA GLN A 362 -15.89 -5.43 -31.14
C GLN A 362 -15.27 -4.98 -29.81
N LEU A 363 -14.07 -5.48 -29.53
CA LEU A 363 -13.26 -5.04 -28.39
C LEU A 363 -12.38 -3.84 -28.80
N SER A 364 -11.92 -3.10 -27.79
CA SER A 364 -11.05 -1.95 -28.00
C SER A 364 -9.57 -2.33 -28.20
N HIS A 365 -8.78 -1.37 -28.73
CA HIS A 365 -7.32 -1.39 -28.71
C HIS A 365 -6.63 -2.65 -29.25
N GLY A 366 -7.21 -3.29 -30.27
CA GLY A 366 -6.58 -4.44 -30.94
C GLY A 366 -6.78 -5.78 -30.25
N ARG A 367 -7.58 -5.85 -29.18
CA ARG A 367 -8.06 -7.13 -28.63
C ARG A 367 -8.97 -7.79 -29.67
N LYS A 368 -8.65 -9.00 -30.11
CA LYS A 368 -9.38 -9.67 -31.22
C LYS A 368 -10.22 -10.87 -30.80
N ARG A 369 -9.88 -11.53 -29.70
CA ARG A 369 -10.42 -12.87 -29.38
C ARG A 369 -10.88 -13.04 -27.94
N GLY A 370 -10.72 -12.02 -27.10
CA GLY A 370 -11.02 -12.15 -25.69
C GLY A 370 -10.31 -11.12 -24.84
N VAL A 371 -10.52 -11.25 -23.55
CA VAL A 371 -9.98 -10.39 -22.51
C VAL A 371 -9.17 -11.24 -21.52
N GLN A 372 -8.17 -10.65 -20.88
CA GLN A 372 -7.29 -11.35 -19.95
C GLN A 372 -6.92 -10.37 -18.83
N PRO A 373 -7.77 -10.27 -17.78
CA PRO A 373 -7.43 -9.47 -16.62
C PRO A 373 -6.26 -10.08 -15.85
N ASP A 374 -5.46 -9.24 -15.18
CA ASP A 374 -4.32 -9.68 -14.37
C ASP A 374 -4.75 -10.70 -13.30
N TYR A 375 -5.89 -10.48 -12.62
CA TYR A 375 -6.44 -11.41 -11.62
C TYR A 375 -7.93 -11.66 -11.74
N ARG A 376 -8.36 -12.87 -11.37
CA ARG A 376 -9.78 -13.29 -11.27
C ARG A 376 -10.03 -14.14 -10.03
N PHE A 377 -11.18 -13.94 -9.43
CA PHE A 377 -11.75 -14.82 -8.41
C PHE A 377 -12.79 -15.74 -9.04
N LEU A 378 -12.50 -17.04 -9.06
CA LEU A 378 -13.32 -18.08 -9.68
C LEU A 378 -13.97 -18.98 -8.63
N ARG A 379 -15.17 -19.47 -8.92
CA ARG A 379 -15.83 -20.53 -8.14
C ARG A 379 -15.79 -21.86 -8.88
N PRO A 380 -15.07 -22.87 -8.37
CA PRO A 380 -15.05 -24.20 -8.97
C PRO A 380 -16.46 -24.81 -9.06
N GLY A 381 -16.77 -25.49 -10.16
CA GLY A 381 -17.99 -26.30 -10.31
C GLY A 381 -19.23 -25.55 -10.82
N GLN A 382 -19.23 -24.22 -10.85
CA GLN A 382 -20.15 -23.45 -11.71
C GLN A 382 -19.63 -23.50 -13.15
N GLN A 383 -20.41 -23.07 -14.17
CA GLN A 383 -19.94 -23.09 -15.57
C GLN A 383 -18.50 -22.55 -15.64
N ARG A 384 -17.68 -23.11 -16.55
CA ARG A 384 -16.20 -23.12 -16.56
C ARG A 384 -15.45 -21.78 -16.37
N PHE A 385 -16.15 -20.66 -16.14
CA PHE A 385 -15.63 -19.30 -16.00
C PHE A 385 -16.46 -18.38 -15.09
N ASP A 386 -17.28 -18.90 -14.15
CA ASP A 386 -18.05 -18.01 -13.27
C ASP A 386 -17.09 -17.17 -12.40
N THR A 387 -17.03 -15.89 -12.73
CA THR A 387 -16.04 -14.94 -12.20
C THR A 387 -16.79 -14.02 -11.27
N ALA A 388 -16.53 -14.13 -9.97
CA ALA A 388 -17.12 -13.24 -9.00
C ALA A 388 -16.55 -11.82 -9.13
N MET A 389 -15.23 -11.72 -9.37
CA MET A 389 -14.53 -10.46 -9.50
C MET A 389 -13.30 -10.60 -10.41
N ALA A 390 -13.02 -9.55 -11.19
CA ALA A 390 -11.85 -9.42 -12.03
C ALA A 390 -11.12 -8.11 -11.69
N ILE A 391 -9.80 -8.19 -11.58
CA ILE A 391 -8.94 -7.05 -11.24
C ILE A 391 -7.92 -6.89 -12.37
N GLU A 392 -7.90 -5.71 -12.96
CA GLU A 392 -6.87 -5.29 -13.90
C GLU A 392 -5.92 -4.33 -13.18
N VAL A 393 -4.62 -4.58 -13.32
CA VAL A 393 -3.59 -3.74 -12.75
C VAL A 393 -2.91 -2.92 -13.85
N LYS A 394 -2.72 -1.62 -13.60
CA LYS A 394 -2.08 -0.70 -14.53
C LYS A 394 -1.09 0.24 -13.85
N GLN A 395 0.11 0.32 -14.41
CA GLN A 395 1.10 1.29 -13.99
C GLN A 395 1.25 2.38 -15.04
N TYR A 396 0.39 3.39 -14.99
CA TYR A 396 0.57 4.60 -15.78
C TYR A 396 0.77 5.79 -14.86
N ARG A 397 1.76 6.63 -15.20
CA ARG A 397 1.98 7.90 -14.52
C ARG A 397 1.06 9.02 -15.03
N ARG A 398 0.64 8.94 -16.30
CA ARG A 398 -0.25 9.93 -16.91
C ARG A 398 -1.67 9.40 -16.97
N PRO A 399 -2.69 10.25 -16.72
CA PRO A 399 -4.08 9.87 -16.91
C PRO A 399 -4.31 9.35 -18.33
N ALA A 400 -4.88 8.16 -18.45
CA ALA A 400 -5.20 7.52 -19.72
C ALA A 400 -6.67 7.08 -19.75
N ALA A 401 -7.57 8.00 -19.36
CA ALA A 401 -8.99 7.72 -19.14
C ALA A 401 -9.66 6.92 -20.27
N ALA A 402 -9.34 7.23 -21.52
CA ALA A 402 -9.83 6.48 -22.67
C ALA A 402 -9.39 5.00 -22.63
N ARG A 403 -8.10 4.72 -22.43
CA ARG A 403 -7.55 3.35 -22.41
C ARG A 403 -8.09 2.55 -21.23
N HIS A 404 -8.15 3.16 -20.05
CA HIS A 404 -8.68 2.53 -18.84
C HIS A 404 -10.17 2.24 -18.95
N GLY A 405 -10.96 3.24 -19.37
CA GLY A 405 -12.39 3.11 -19.54
C GLY A 405 -12.77 2.09 -20.61
N ASP A 406 -12.05 2.08 -21.75
CA ASP A 406 -12.27 1.09 -22.80
C ASP A 406 -11.89 -0.33 -22.36
N THR A 407 -10.85 -0.48 -21.53
CA THR A 407 -10.47 -1.76 -20.92
C THR A 407 -11.52 -2.26 -19.93
N ALA A 408 -12.01 -1.39 -19.06
CA ALA A 408 -13.07 -1.73 -18.11
C ALA A 408 -14.37 -2.15 -18.82
N ARG A 409 -14.75 -1.43 -19.89
CA ARG A 409 -15.90 -1.79 -20.73
C ARG A 409 -15.72 -3.18 -21.35
N ASP A 410 -14.54 -3.46 -21.92
CA ASP A 410 -14.26 -4.76 -22.54
C ASP A 410 -14.36 -5.90 -21.52
N TYR A 411 -13.82 -5.72 -20.31
CA TYR A 411 -13.94 -6.70 -19.23
C TYR A 411 -15.37 -6.88 -18.75
N ALA A 412 -16.11 -5.79 -18.54
CA ALA A 412 -17.50 -5.85 -18.12
C ALA A 412 -18.33 -6.68 -19.12
N ARG A 413 -18.22 -6.40 -20.42
CA ARG A 413 -18.95 -7.14 -21.45
C ARG A 413 -18.58 -8.63 -21.51
N ALA A 414 -17.29 -8.95 -21.36
CA ALA A 414 -16.81 -10.32 -21.43
C ALA A 414 -17.09 -11.13 -20.16
N LEU A 415 -17.29 -10.47 -19.02
CA LEU A 415 -17.51 -11.05 -17.71
C LEU A 415 -18.83 -10.51 -17.12
N PRO A 416 -20.00 -10.93 -17.63
CA PRO A 416 -21.28 -10.26 -17.36
C PRO A 416 -21.73 -10.30 -15.89
N HIS A 417 -21.22 -11.24 -15.10
CA HIS A 417 -21.55 -11.39 -13.67
C HIS A 417 -20.43 -10.92 -12.74
N ALA A 418 -19.27 -10.57 -13.28
CA ALA A 418 -18.13 -10.15 -12.46
C ALA A 418 -18.25 -8.68 -12.05
N ARG A 419 -17.84 -8.38 -10.82
CA ARG A 419 -17.32 -7.05 -10.48
C ARG A 419 -15.98 -6.84 -11.20
N VAL A 420 -15.75 -5.66 -11.74
CA VAL A 420 -14.55 -5.33 -12.49
C VAL A 420 -13.88 -4.13 -11.84
N THR A 421 -12.62 -4.28 -11.46
CA THR A 421 -11.86 -3.22 -10.79
C THR A 421 -10.60 -2.92 -11.59
N ILE A 422 -10.42 -1.67 -12.00
CA ILE A 422 -9.16 -1.21 -12.58
C ILE A 422 -8.34 -0.55 -11.47
N VAL A 423 -7.25 -1.19 -11.09
CA VAL A 423 -6.31 -0.73 -10.07
C VAL A 423 -5.12 -0.08 -10.76
N ALA A 424 -4.82 1.17 -10.43
CA ALA A 424 -3.71 1.90 -11.01
C ALA A 424 -2.79 2.53 -9.99
N HIS A 425 -1.48 2.48 -10.28
CA HIS A 425 -0.44 3.12 -9.47
C HIS A 425 -0.52 4.65 -9.52
N GLY A 426 -0.98 5.19 -10.65
CA GLY A 426 -1.17 6.62 -10.88
C GLY A 426 -2.62 6.97 -11.23
N PRO A 427 -2.86 8.21 -11.73
CA PRO A 427 -4.20 8.69 -12.03
C PRO A 427 -4.80 7.97 -13.25
N ILE A 428 -6.10 7.69 -13.19
CA ILE A 428 -6.87 7.07 -14.28
C ILE A 428 -7.54 8.16 -15.12
N GLY A 429 -8.04 9.20 -14.46
CA GLY A 429 -8.74 10.34 -15.06
C GLY A 429 -10.27 10.22 -14.96
N SER A 430 -10.92 11.33 -14.59
CA SER A 430 -12.34 11.39 -14.19
C SER A 430 -13.34 10.96 -15.27
N THR A 431 -12.94 10.95 -16.55
CA THR A 431 -13.82 10.59 -17.67
C THR A 431 -13.82 9.09 -18.00
N ALA A 432 -13.03 8.27 -17.30
CA ALA A 432 -12.89 6.83 -17.61
C ALA A 432 -14.21 6.07 -17.46
N ILE A 433 -14.98 6.31 -16.39
CA ILE A 433 -16.28 5.65 -16.16
C ILE A 433 -17.31 5.98 -17.24
N GLY A 434 -17.21 7.15 -17.88
CA GLY A 434 -18.08 7.54 -18.99
C GLY A 434 -17.93 6.66 -20.23
N ARG A 435 -16.82 5.92 -20.35
CA ARG A 435 -16.57 4.96 -21.44
C ARG A 435 -17.20 3.58 -21.21
N VAL A 436 -17.61 3.29 -19.99
CA VAL A 436 -18.30 2.06 -19.62
C VAL A 436 -19.77 2.21 -19.95
N ASP A 437 -20.36 1.17 -20.54
CA ASP A 437 -21.78 1.14 -20.89
C ASP A 437 -22.62 1.33 -19.62
N GLU A 438 -23.69 2.13 -19.71
CA GLU A 438 -24.49 2.52 -18.54
C GLU A 438 -24.99 1.34 -17.69
N PRO A 439 -25.46 0.20 -18.26
CA PRO A 439 -25.87 -0.96 -17.47
C PRO A 439 -24.73 -1.62 -16.68
N ASP A 440 -23.48 -1.44 -17.11
CA ASP A 440 -22.30 -2.08 -16.52
C ASP A 440 -21.61 -1.20 -15.46
N ARG A 441 -21.86 0.11 -15.45
CA ARG A 441 -21.22 1.05 -14.50
C ARG A 441 -21.36 0.65 -13.02
N PRO A 442 -22.51 0.13 -12.51
CA PRO A 442 -22.66 -0.19 -11.09
C PRO A 442 -21.75 -1.31 -10.56
N ARG A 443 -21.06 -2.05 -11.45
CA ARG A 443 -20.14 -3.13 -11.10
C ARG A 443 -18.71 -2.87 -11.56
N VAL A 444 -18.42 -1.66 -12.05
CA VAL A 444 -17.09 -1.24 -12.48
C VAL A 444 -16.56 -0.19 -11.52
N GLU A 445 -15.41 -0.46 -10.92
CA GLU A 445 -14.71 0.46 -10.02
C GLU A 445 -13.34 0.82 -10.58
N PHE A 446 -12.90 2.06 -10.31
CA PHE A 446 -11.56 2.54 -10.63
C PHE A 446 -10.87 2.96 -9.33
N ARG A 447 -9.70 2.37 -9.07
CA ARG A 447 -8.86 2.69 -7.92
C ARG A 447 -7.57 3.30 -8.44
N GLU A 448 -7.42 4.62 -8.36
CA GLU A 448 -6.20 5.30 -8.78
C GLU A 448 -5.26 5.51 -7.59
N ASN A 449 -3.97 5.75 -7.85
CA ASN A 449 -2.97 6.03 -6.80
C ASN A 449 -2.85 4.94 -5.71
N VAL A 450 -3.09 3.68 -6.04
CA VAL A 450 -2.90 2.54 -5.13
C VAL A 450 -1.41 2.24 -5.02
N ARG A 451 -0.71 2.87 -4.07
CA ARG A 451 0.78 2.88 -3.99
C ARG A 451 1.40 2.22 -2.75
N SER A 452 0.64 2.10 -1.67
CA SER A 452 1.09 1.50 -0.40
C SER A 452 -0.06 0.76 0.27
N LEU A 453 0.24 -0.26 1.10
CA LEU A 453 -0.81 -0.99 1.82
C LEU A 453 -1.61 -0.11 2.80
N THR A 454 -1.09 1.05 3.18
CA THR A 454 -1.73 1.99 4.11
C THR A 454 -2.43 3.17 3.42
N SER A 455 -2.32 3.29 2.09
CA SER A 455 -3.03 4.34 1.35
C SER A 455 -4.55 4.15 1.43
N VAL A 456 -5.28 5.26 1.42
CA VAL A 456 -6.76 5.27 1.41
C VAL A 456 -7.31 4.42 0.26
N GLU A 457 -6.65 4.47 -0.90
CA GLU A 457 -7.08 3.75 -2.10
C GLU A 457 -6.83 2.23 -1.98
N SER A 458 -5.77 1.81 -1.30
CA SER A 458 -5.59 0.40 -0.92
C SER A 458 -6.65 -0.06 0.08
N GLU A 459 -7.01 0.76 1.07
CA GLU A 459 -8.08 0.41 2.02
C GLU A 459 -9.45 0.34 1.34
N ALA A 460 -9.70 1.22 0.36
CA ALA A 460 -10.91 1.16 -0.46
C ALA A 460 -10.97 -0.14 -1.26
N LEU A 461 -9.85 -0.56 -1.88
CA LEU A 461 -9.76 -1.85 -2.57
C LEU A 461 -9.93 -3.04 -1.60
N VAL A 462 -9.35 -2.97 -0.40
CA VAL A 462 -9.55 -3.96 0.67
C VAL A 462 -11.02 -4.08 1.05
N SER A 463 -11.70 -2.95 1.26
CA SER A 463 -13.13 -2.93 1.59
C SER A 463 -13.97 -3.50 0.45
N GLU A 464 -13.66 -3.17 -0.80
CA GLU A 464 -14.34 -3.69 -1.98
C GLU A 464 -14.21 -5.22 -2.09
N LEU A 465 -13.01 -5.75 -1.86
CA LEU A 465 -12.74 -7.19 -1.79
C LEU A 465 -13.52 -7.86 -0.67
N GLN A 466 -13.55 -7.27 0.52
CA GLN A 466 -14.32 -7.78 1.67
C GLN A 466 -15.83 -7.72 1.45
N GLN A 467 -16.32 -6.76 0.67
CA GLN A 467 -17.74 -6.71 0.29
C GLN A 467 -18.08 -7.73 -0.79
N ALA A 468 -17.17 -7.97 -1.75
CA ALA A 468 -17.35 -8.99 -2.79
C ALA A 468 -17.29 -10.40 -2.19
N PHE A 469 -16.49 -10.57 -1.14
CA PHE A 469 -16.31 -11.79 -0.39
C PHE A 469 -16.46 -11.46 1.10
N PRO A 470 -17.69 -11.46 1.65
CA PRO A 470 -17.93 -11.18 3.06
C PRO A 470 -17.40 -12.31 3.96
N PRO A 471 -16.80 -12.00 5.13
CA PRO A 471 -16.26 -12.99 6.08
C PRO A 471 -17.25 -14.12 6.38
N VAL A 472 -16.76 -15.36 6.46
CA VAL A 472 -17.60 -16.46 6.96
C VAL A 472 -17.76 -16.14 8.42
N PRO A 473 -18.99 -16.02 8.92
CA PRO A 473 -19.21 -15.70 10.31
C PRO A 473 -18.52 -16.73 11.17
N ALA A 474 -17.95 -16.29 12.28
CA ALA A 474 -17.37 -17.19 13.25
C ALA A 474 -18.45 -18.16 13.74
N HIS A 475 -18.38 -19.42 13.29
CA HIS A 475 -19.17 -20.50 13.85
C HIS A 475 -18.44 -21.05 15.08
N VAL A 476 -19.14 -21.15 16.21
CA VAL A 476 -18.61 -21.81 17.42
C VAL A 476 -18.66 -23.31 17.15
N VAL A 477 -17.50 -23.93 16.94
CA VAL A 477 -17.40 -25.34 16.51
C VAL A 477 -17.48 -26.30 17.70
N ALA A 478 -16.95 -25.90 18.85
CA ALA A 478 -16.98 -26.71 20.06
C ALA A 478 -16.82 -25.83 21.31
N ILE A 479 -17.49 -26.25 22.39
CA ILE A 479 -17.27 -25.76 23.75
C ILE A 479 -16.74 -26.96 24.56
N GLU A 480 -15.48 -26.89 24.98
CA GLU A 480 -14.89 -27.92 25.84
C GLU A 480 -14.97 -27.48 27.29
N LEU A 481 -15.61 -28.30 28.13
CA LEU A 481 -15.69 -28.10 29.58
C LEU A 481 -14.83 -29.13 30.29
N SER A 482 -13.79 -28.66 30.99
CA SER A 482 -12.93 -29.51 31.79
C SER A 482 -13.25 -29.33 33.27
N GLN A 483 -14.26 -30.05 33.79
CA GLN A 483 -14.38 -30.54 35.18
C GLN A 483 -15.71 -31.30 35.43
N SER A 484 -15.65 -32.36 36.24
CA SER A 484 -16.60 -33.47 36.30
C SER A 484 -17.77 -33.32 37.30
N SER A 485 -18.28 -32.12 37.53
CA SER A 485 -19.41 -31.88 38.47
C SER A 485 -20.55 -31.03 37.90
N VAL A 486 -20.52 -30.71 36.61
CA VAL A 486 -21.59 -29.97 35.92
C VAL A 486 -22.58 -30.97 35.30
N GLU A 487 -23.82 -30.99 35.79
CA GLU A 487 -24.87 -31.93 35.32
C GLU A 487 -25.53 -31.50 34.00
N THR A 488 -25.69 -30.18 33.79
CA THR A 488 -26.27 -29.61 32.58
C THR A 488 -25.61 -28.28 32.24
N VAL A 489 -25.36 -28.09 30.95
CA VAL A 489 -24.84 -26.83 30.39
C VAL A 489 -25.86 -26.40 29.37
N GLU A 490 -26.56 -25.30 29.64
CA GLU A 490 -27.48 -24.70 28.69
C GLU A 490 -26.70 -23.61 27.95
N ILE A 491 -26.57 -23.76 26.63
CA ILE A 491 -25.94 -22.77 25.75
C ILE A 491 -27.08 -22.20 24.89
N LEU A 492 -27.53 -20.99 25.21
CA LEU A 492 -28.36 -20.25 24.26
C LEU A 492 -27.47 -19.66 23.18
N ILE A 493 -27.82 -19.85 21.91
CA ILE A 493 -27.16 -19.18 20.78
C ILE A 493 -28.29 -18.63 19.92
N GLY A 494 -28.76 -17.42 20.22
CA GLY A 494 -30.01 -16.90 19.64
C GLY A 494 -31.22 -17.77 20.01
N THR A 495 -32.40 -17.48 19.45
CA THR A 495 -33.75 -17.94 19.90
C THR A 495 -34.04 -19.45 19.85
N GLN A 496 -33.03 -20.32 19.77
CA GLN A 496 -33.20 -21.78 19.85
C GLN A 496 -32.57 -22.36 21.12
N ARG A 497 -33.35 -23.25 21.77
CA ARG A 497 -32.98 -23.97 22.98
C ARG A 497 -32.51 -25.38 22.62
N LEU A 498 -31.30 -25.75 23.04
CA LEU A 498 -30.74 -27.10 22.89
C LEU A 498 -30.45 -27.67 24.28
N GLU A 499 -31.14 -28.76 24.64
CA GLU A 499 -30.89 -29.50 25.87
C GLU A 499 -29.96 -30.69 25.58
N LEU A 500 -28.79 -30.72 26.21
CA LEU A 500 -27.86 -31.85 26.11
C LEU A 500 -27.89 -32.64 27.42
N GLY A 501 -28.52 -33.81 27.37
CA GLY A 501 -28.67 -34.73 28.51
C GLY A 501 -27.36 -35.44 28.86
N GLY A 502 -27.09 -35.57 30.16
CA GLY A 502 -25.82 -35.99 30.72
C GLY A 502 -25.26 -37.34 30.23
N MET A 503 -24.04 -37.29 29.70
CA MET A 503 -23.05 -38.35 29.77
C MET A 503 -21.66 -37.71 29.71
N THR A 504 -20.67 -38.37 30.33
CA THR A 504 -19.26 -38.13 30.06
C THR A 504 -19.00 -38.41 28.58
N ILE A 505 -18.70 -37.39 27.77
CA ILE A 505 -18.35 -37.54 26.36
C ILE A 505 -16.82 -37.40 26.22
N PRO A 506 -16.05 -38.50 26.13
CA PRO A 506 -14.72 -38.43 25.57
C PRO A 506 -14.80 -38.45 24.03
N HIS A 507 -14.09 -37.52 23.40
CA HIS A 507 -13.72 -37.46 21.97
C HIS A 507 -14.82 -37.77 20.93
N GLY A 508 -15.39 -36.70 20.38
CA GLY A 508 -16.21 -36.70 19.17
C GLY A 508 -17.13 -35.49 19.19
N GLY A 509 -16.63 -34.33 18.76
CA GLY A 509 -17.41 -33.08 18.78
C GLY A 509 -18.67 -33.21 17.93
N THR A 510 -19.83 -32.92 18.53
CA THR A 510 -21.09 -32.77 17.81
C THR A 510 -21.09 -31.38 17.15
N PRO A 511 -21.10 -31.27 15.81
CA PRO A 511 -21.22 -29.97 15.16
C PRO A 511 -22.60 -29.37 15.49
N LEU A 512 -22.62 -28.14 15.98
CA LEU A 512 -23.87 -27.39 16.14
C LEU A 512 -24.37 -26.94 14.75
N PRO A 513 -25.69 -26.98 14.49
CA PRO A 513 -26.24 -26.44 13.25
C PRO A 513 -25.97 -24.93 13.16
N ALA A 514 -25.62 -24.46 11.96
CA ALA A 514 -25.37 -23.04 11.70
C ALA A 514 -26.58 -22.20 12.13
N VAL A 515 -26.39 -21.35 13.15
CA VAL A 515 -27.38 -20.35 13.54
C VAL A 515 -27.30 -19.19 12.54
N GLY A 516 -28.43 -18.85 11.91
CA GLY A 516 -28.49 -17.82 10.85
C GLY A 516 -28.09 -16.43 11.34
N LEU A 517 -27.49 -15.64 10.44
CA LEU A 517 -26.73 -14.42 10.72
C LEU A 517 -27.52 -13.14 11.04
N SER A 518 -28.84 -13.20 11.09
CA SER A 518 -29.65 -11.98 11.23
C SER A 518 -30.03 -11.63 12.67
N THR A 519 -29.47 -12.32 13.66
CA THR A 519 -29.84 -12.14 15.07
C THR A 519 -28.62 -11.82 15.91
N GLU A 520 -28.68 -10.72 16.66
CA GLU A 520 -27.86 -10.51 17.86
C GLU A 520 -27.99 -11.77 18.72
N GLY A 521 -26.93 -12.57 18.78
CA GLY A 521 -26.92 -13.82 19.53
C GLY A 521 -26.36 -13.55 20.92
N GLU A 522 -27.22 -13.51 21.93
CA GLU A 522 -26.76 -13.65 23.30
C GLU A 522 -26.29 -15.10 23.49
N VAL A 523 -25.00 -15.29 23.76
CA VAL A 523 -24.47 -16.60 24.18
C VAL A 523 -24.51 -16.68 25.69
N VAL A 524 -25.66 -17.05 26.24
CA VAL A 524 -25.78 -17.31 27.68
C VAL A 524 -25.30 -18.72 27.96
N LEU A 525 -24.14 -18.83 28.60
CA LEU A 525 -23.63 -20.07 29.17
C LEU A 525 -24.20 -20.21 30.59
N LYS A 526 -25.33 -20.90 30.73
CA LYS A 526 -25.94 -21.15 32.03
C LYS A 526 -25.38 -22.44 32.62
N ILE A 527 -24.63 -22.29 33.71
CA ILE A 527 -24.07 -23.40 34.48
C ILE A 527 -24.89 -23.52 35.77
N VAL A 528 -25.66 -24.60 35.90
CA VAL A 528 -26.50 -24.86 37.08
C VAL A 528 -25.81 -25.88 37.97
N CYS A 529 -25.38 -25.45 39.16
CA CYS A 529 -24.75 -26.33 40.16
C CYS A 529 -25.79 -26.85 41.17
N HIS A 530 -25.77 -28.15 41.47
CA HIS A 530 -26.74 -28.78 42.37
C HIS A 530 -26.55 -28.30 43.83
N PRO A 531 -27.63 -27.97 44.58
CA PRO A 531 -27.54 -27.38 45.93
C PRO A 531 -26.84 -28.25 46.98
N GLU A 532 -26.83 -29.58 46.79
CA GLU A 532 -26.34 -30.53 47.79
C GLU A 532 -24.83 -30.79 47.73
N ARG A 533 -24.09 -30.17 46.79
CA ARG A 533 -22.64 -30.33 46.61
C ARG A 533 -21.85 -29.02 46.70
N GLN A 534 -22.36 -28.06 47.48
CA GLN A 534 -21.79 -26.71 47.64
C GLN A 534 -20.29 -26.69 47.99
N HIS A 535 -19.76 -27.70 48.68
CA HIS A 535 -18.37 -27.70 49.16
C HIS A 535 -17.30 -28.12 48.12
N THR A 536 -17.68 -28.51 46.91
CA THR A 536 -16.73 -29.05 45.91
C THR A 536 -16.45 -28.14 44.71
N VAL A 537 -17.11 -26.98 44.61
CA VAL A 537 -16.90 -26.02 43.50
C VAL A 537 -16.08 -24.80 43.94
N ASP A 538 -15.92 -24.58 45.25
CA ASP A 538 -15.20 -23.43 45.82
C ASP A 538 -13.71 -23.37 45.44
N GLN A 539 -13.13 -24.44 44.86
CA GLN A 539 -11.74 -24.49 44.38
C GLN A 539 -11.60 -24.84 42.89
N ALA A 540 -12.71 -24.89 42.15
CA ALA A 540 -12.73 -25.19 40.74
C ALA A 540 -12.52 -23.92 39.91
N SER A 541 -11.33 -23.75 39.31
CA SER A 541 -11.15 -22.80 38.21
C SER A 541 -11.87 -23.37 36.98
N LEU A 542 -13.04 -22.82 36.65
CA LEU A 542 -13.73 -23.17 35.41
C LEU A 542 -13.02 -22.48 34.24
N CYS A 543 -12.62 -23.27 33.26
CA CYS A 543 -12.02 -22.76 32.06
C CYS A 543 -12.90 -23.13 30.87
N VAL A 544 -13.32 -22.11 30.12
CA VAL A 544 -14.06 -22.30 28.87
C VAL A 544 -13.07 -22.11 27.73
N ALA A 545 -12.84 -23.16 26.97
CA ALA A 545 -12.10 -23.04 25.71
C ALA A 545 -13.11 -22.96 24.56
N LEU A 546 -13.13 -21.82 23.89
CA LEU A 546 -13.87 -21.65 22.64
C LEU A 546 -12.91 -21.92 21.48
N THR A 547 -13.28 -22.87 20.63
CA THR A 547 -12.60 -23.08 19.35
C THR A 547 -13.48 -22.50 18.26
N PHE A 548 -12.99 -21.45 17.63
CA PHE A 548 -13.66 -20.78 16.52
C PHE A 548 -13.40 -21.53 15.20
N GLY A 549 -14.24 -21.29 14.20
CA GLY A 549 -14.14 -21.94 12.89
C GLY A 549 -12.81 -21.73 12.15
N ASP A 550 -12.04 -20.71 12.52
CA ASP A 550 -10.69 -20.41 12.01
C ASP A 550 -9.56 -21.22 12.70
N GLY A 551 -9.92 -22.05 13.67
CA GLY A 551 -8.99 -22.83 14.50
C GLY A 551 -8.34 -22.04 15.62
N GLU A 552 -8.69 -20.76 15.82
CA GLU A 552 -8.27 -19.99 16.98
C GLU A 552 -8.92 -20.59 18.23
N LYS A 553 -8.08 -20.92 19.22
CA LYS A 553 -8.52 -21.38 20.55
C LYS A 553 -8.35 -20.23 21.53
N ARG A 554 -9.46 -19.72 22.05
CA ARG A 554 -9.42 -18.75 23.16
C ARG A 554 -9.86 -19.44 24.43
N ARG A 555 -9.01 -19.31 25.45
CA ARG A 555 -9.22 -19.87 26.77
C ARG A 555 -9.64 -18.74 27.71
N PHE A 556 -10.80 -18.88 28.30
CA PHE A 556 -11.36 -17.93 29.24
C PHE A 556 -11.37 -18.57 30.61
N GLU A 557 -10.71 -17.93 31.56
CA GLU A 557 -10.74 -18.31 32.96
C GLU A 557 -11.86 -17.54 33.64
N VAL A 558 -12.87 -18.25 34.15
CA VAL A 558 -14.00 -17.61 34.81
C VAL A 558 -13.58 -17.22 36.21
N LEU A 559 -13.42 -15.92 36.45
CA LEU A 559 -13.16 -15.37 37.78
C LEU A 559 -14.41 -15.52 38.64
N GLN A 560 -14.31 -16.31 39.71
CA GLN A 560 -15.42 -16.61 40.64
C GLN A 560 -16.07 -15.32 41.20
N PRO A 561 -17.39 -15.14 41.07
CA PRO A 561 -18.15 -14.26 41.94
C PRO A 561 -18.81 -15.06 43.07
N ASN A 562 -18.97 -14.43 44.23
CA ASN A 562 -19.60 -15.03 45.40
C ASN A 562 -21.09 -15.36 45.14
N SER A 563 -21.42 -16.64 45.33
CA SER A 563 -22.68 -17.16 45.88
C SER A 563 -24.02 -17.13 45.11
N THR A 564 -24.09 -17.06 43.78
CA THR A 564 -25.37 -17.32 43.05
C THR A 564 -25.33 -18.50 42.07
N LYS A 565 -26.48 -19.17 41.91
CA LYS A 565 -26.69 -20.45 41.18
C LYS A 565 -26.73 -20.34 39.65
N VAL A 566 -26.54 -19.14 39.11
CA VAL A 566 -26.60 -18.84 37.67
C VAL A 566 -25.41 -17.96 37.35
N TRP A 567 -24.58 -18.41 36.41
CA TRP A 567 -23.40 -17.65 35.97
C TRP A 567 -23.70 -17.00 34.63
N HIS A 568 -23.43 -15.70 34.53
CA HIS A 568 -23.40 -14.99 33.27
C HIS A 568 -21.93 -14.81 32.88
N VAL A 569 -21.44 -15.58 31.91
CA VAL A 569 -20.01 -15.61 31.58
C VAL A 569 -19.61 -14.41 30.71
N GLY A 570 -20.56 -13.82 30.00
CA GLY A 570 -20.38 -12.59 29.22
C GLY A 570 -21.24 -12.58 27.97
N THR A 571 -21.36 -11.41 27.35
CA THR A 571 -22.09 -11.23 26.10
C THR A 571 -21.09 -11.15 24.94
N LEU A 572 -21.24 -12.01 23.95
CA LEU A 572 -20.51 -11.89 22.69
C LEU A 572 -21.19 -10.81 21.84
N ARG A 573 -20.53 -9.67 21.66
CA ARG A 573 -20.95 -8.66 20.68
C ARG A 573 -19.97 -8.69 19.51
N ALA A 574 -20.39 -8.15 18.37
CA ALA A 574 -19.75 -8.27 17.05
C ALA A 574 -18.22 -8.01 16.98
N ALA A 575 -17.58 -7.46 18.02
CA ALA A 575 -16.14 -7.17 18.02
C ALA A 575 -15.39 -7.51 19.33
N TYR A 576 -16.07 -7.94 20.41
CA TYR A 576 -15.42 -8.25 21.69
C TYR A 576 -16.35 -9.06 22.61
N PHE A 577 -15.74 -9.85 23.50
CA PHE A 577 -16.44 -10.55 24.57
C PHE A 577 -16.38 -9.68 25.82
N LEU A 578 -17.54 -9.23 26.32
CA LEU A 578 -17.62 -8.41 27.53
C LEU A 578 -18.02 -9.31 28.69
N MET A 579 -17.09 -9.58 29.60
CA MET A 579 -17.40 -10.23 30.88
C MET A 579 -18.16 -9.24 31.76
N SER A 580 -19.47 -9.42 31.94
CA SER A 580 -20.18 -8.72 33.01
C SER A 580 -20.14 -9.60 34.26
N ALA A 581 -19.46 -9.13 35.30
CA ALA A 581 -19.67 -9.63 36.65
C ALA A 581 -20.92 -8.94 37.23
N GLU A 582 -22.05 -9.03 36.53
CA GLU A 582 -23.34 -8.63 37.11
C GLU A 582 -24.07 -9.89 37.54
N THR A 583 -24.14 -10.08 38.86
CA THR A 583 -25.12 -10.95 39.47
C THR A 583 -26.51 -10.48 39.05
N VAL A 584 -27.16 -11.25 38.19
CA VAL A 584 -28.60 -11.14 37.99
C VAL A 584 -29.25 -11.70 39.26
N GLU A 585 -29.64 -10.83 40.19
CA GLU A 585 -30.60 -11.21 41.21
C GLU A 585 -31.91 -11.55 40.50
N SER A 586 -32.28 -12.82 40.51
CA SER A 586 -33.60 -13.25 40.08
C SER A 586 -34.62 -12.84 41.14
N ASP A 587 -35.67 -12.13 40.72
CA ASP A 587 -37.02 -12.40 41.23
C ASP A 587 -37.67 -13.53 40.42
#